data_AF-A0A8J5IV29-F1
#
_entry.id   AF-A0A8J5IV29-F1
#
_cell.length_a   1.000
_cell.length_b   1.000
_cell.length_c   1.000
_cell.angle_alpha   90.00
_cell.angle_beta   90.00
_cell.angle_gamma   90.00
#
_symmetry.space_group_name_H-M   'P 1'
#
loop_
_entity.id
_entity.type
_entity.pdbx_description
1 polymer ?
#
loop_
_entity_poly.entity_id
_entity_poly.type
_entity_poly.pdbx_seq_one_letter_code
_entity_poly.pdbx_strand_id
1 'polypeptide(L)'
;MYLDEDCFHSSIACRSDSLEPQVVVKLVNVKPSTRMGDPAQYILQCSLANTDHEWSVERRYSEFRKLLKVLQAFFLRRGGGARPQCFGCAWFTQTLRSYWLPRRHLLCSRSTSVINQRRAELHQFVLILASHTFSAVPKCISCAKTIFPIVRDFFLQGATLPANLSLQTLEQTLQVKHFSPVSDPSKSQIEFRKARSVWKVLQMEKPVYSKLSEYQLQQKSREQQRVVRPPVPLEDGWRMDLVAADVVSCEA
;
A
#
# COMPACT_ATOMS: atom_id res chain seq x y z
N MET A 1 1.05 -33.23 -24.04
CA MET A 1 0.42 -31.90 -23.96
C MET A 1 0.91 -31.25 -22.68
N TYR A 2 1.90 -30.37 -22.78
CA TYR A 2 2.42 -29.60 -21.66
C TYR A 2 1.68 -28.27 -21.64
N LEU A 3 1.00 -27.97 -20.54
CA LEU A 3 0.40 -26.66 -20.32
C LEU A 3 1.50 -25.74 -19.80
N ASP A 4 1.82 -24.72 -20.62
CA ASP A 4 2.62 -23.56 -20.21
C ASP A 4 1.88 -22.81 -19.10
N GLU A 5 2.30 -23.01 -17.86
CA GLU A 5 1.95 -22.15 -16.72
C GLU A 5 3.00 -21.02 -16.62
N ASP A 6 3.11 -20.20 -17.66
CA ASP A 6 3.87 -18.95 -17.62
C ASP A 6 3.06 -17.92 -16.81
N CYS A 7 3.10 -18.07 -15.48
CA CYS A 7 2.50 -17.12 -14.55
C CYS A 7 3.40 -15.87 -14.46
N PHE A 8 3.18 -14.92 -15.37
CA PHE A 8 3.88 -13.64 -15.41
C PHE A 8 3.54 -12.77 -14.17
N HIS A 9 4.28 -12.96 -13.09
CA HIS A 9 4.19 -12.09 -11.92
C HIS A 9 4.99 -10.81 -12.12
N SER A 10 4.31 -9.66 -12.12
CA SER A 10 4.95 -8.36 -11.98
C SER A 10 5.64 -8.27 -10.62
N SER A 11 6.97 -8.39 -10.57
CA SER A 11 7.72 -8.27 -9.32
C SER A 11 7.80 -6.80 -8.90
N ILE A 12 6.91 -6.36 -8.03
CA ILE A 12 7.11 -5.13 -7.26
C ILE A 12 8.15 -5.47 -6.19
N ALA A 13 9.41 -5.11 -6.43
CA ALA A 13 10.46 -5.24 -5.43
C ALA A 13 10.29 -4.11 -4.39
N CYS A 14 9.44 -4.33 -3.39
CA CYS A 14 9.46 -3.54 -2.17
C CYS A 14 10.74 -3.91 -1.40
N ARG A 15 11.61 -2.94 -1.13
CA ARG A 15 12.72 -3.13 -0.21
C ARG A 15 12.16 -3.49 1.18
N SER A 16 12.88 -4.30 1.96
CA SER A 16 12.38 -4.84 3.24
C SER A 16 11.97 -3.75 4.24
N ASP A 17 12.66 -2.61 4.21
CA ASP A 17 12.36 -1.37 4.96
C ASP A 17 11.02 -0.72 4.57
N SER A 18 10.50 -0.98 3.37
CA SER A 18 9.21 -0.44 2.89
C SER A 18 8.00 -1.22 3.40
N LEU A 19 8.19 -2.42 3.95
CA LEU A 19 7.11 -3.27 4.47
C LEU A 19 6.78 -2.99 5.94
N GLU A 20 7.70 -2.35 6.67
CA GLU A 20 7.48 -2.02 8.07
C GLU A 20 6.42 -0.92 8.22
N PRO A 21 5.46 -1.07 9.15
CA PRO A 21 4.49 -0.02 9.41
C PRO A 21 5.17 1.18 10.05
N GLN A 22 5.00 2.35 9.47
CA GLN A 22 5.49 3.59 10.07
C GLN A 22 4.71 3.98 11.33
N VAL A 23 3.48 3.51 11.50
CA VAL A 23 2.75 3.63 12.76
C VAL A 23 2.88 2.33 13.53
N VAL A 24 3.60 2.37 14.64
CA VAL A 24 3.77 1.25 15.55
C VAL A 24 2.61 1.25 16.53
N VAL A 25 1.90 0.13 16.63
CA VAL A 25 0.74 -0.01 17.53
C VAL A 25 0.99 -1.15 18.50
N LYS A 26 0.74 -0.90 19.79
CA LYS A 26 0.84 -1.89 20.86
C LYS A 26 -0.43 -1.89 21.69
N LEU A 27 -0.91 -3.07 22.06
CA LEU A 27 -2.03 -3.20 22.99
C LEU A 27 -1.47 -3.37 24.41
N VAL A 28 -1.41 -2.25 25.14
CA VAL A 28 -0.61 -2.12 26.37
C VAL A 28 -1.38 -2.54 27.61
N ASN A 29 -2.68 -2.26 27.65
CA ASN A 29 -3.48 -2.56 28.83
C ASN A 29 -4.95 -2.79 28.48
N VAL A 30 -5.70 -3.30 29.46
CA VAL A 30 -7.16 -3.38 29.42
C VAL A 30 -7.69 -2.72 30.68
N LYS A 31 -8.59 -1.75 30.51
CA LYS A 31 -9.40 -1.19 31.60
C LYS A 31 -10.63 -2.07 31.75
N PRO A 32 -10.69 -2.98 32.75
CA PRO A 32 -11.92 -3.67 33.05
C PRO A 32 -12.95 -2.65 33.53
N SER A 33 -14.18 -2.77 33.05
CA SER A 33 -15.24 -1.90 33.54
C SER A 33 -15.60 -2.25 34.99
N THR A 34 -15.73 -1.21 35.81
CA THR A 34 -16.21 -1.30 37.20
C THR A 34 -17.73 -1.28 37.30
N ARG A 35 -18.44 -0.67 36.34
CA ARG A 35 -19.91 -0.55 36.34
C ARG A 35 -20.58 -1.74 35.66
N MET A 36 -21.72 -2.18 36.20
CA MET A 36 -22.55 -3.21 35.59
C MET A 36 -23.09 -2.69 34.25
N GLY A 37 -22.83 -3.40 33.15
CA GLY A 37 -23.28 -3.04 31.81
C GLY A 37 -22.22 -2.37 30.92
N ASP A 38 -21.16 -1.80 31.50
CA ASP A 38 -20.10 -1.15 30.74
C ASP A 38 -19.07 -2.19 30.23
N PRO A 39 -18.70 -2.17 28.93
CA PRO A 39 -17.74 -3.13 28.37
C PRO A 39 -16.29 -2.77 28.72
N ALA A 40 -15.43 -3.78 28.84
CA ALA A 40 -13.99 -3.58 28.97
C ALA A 40 -13.40 -2.82 27.77
N GLN A 41 -12.44 -1.93 28.05
CA GLN A 41 -11.75 -1.10 27.06
C GLN A 41 -10.30 -1.53 26.93
N TYR A 42 -9.85 -1.72 25.70
CA TYR A 42 -8.48 -2.08 25.35
C TYR A 42 -7.73 -0.80 25.00
N ILE A 43 -6.59 -0.57 25.66
CA ILE A 43 -5.76 0.61 25.44
C ILE A 43 -4.72 0.26 24.37
N LEU A 44 -4.79 0.97 23.25
CA LEU A 44 -3.82 0.95 22.18
C LEU A 44 -2.87 2.13 22.37
N GLN A 45 -1.58 1.86 22.51
CA GLN A 45 -0.54 2.89 22.39
C GLN A 45 -0.06 2.88 20.94
N CYS A 46 -0.06 4.06 20.34
CA CYS A 46 0.38 4.28 18.97
C CYS A 46 1.56 5.24 18.99
N SER A 47 2.56 4.97 18.15
CA SER A 47 3.66 5.90 17.92
C SER A 47 4.00 5.94 16.43
N LEU A 48 4.47 7.10 15.98
CA LEU A 48 4.97 7.26 14.61
C LEU A 48 6.48 7.04 14.60
N ALA A 49 6.94 6.07 13.82
CA ALA A 49 8.34 5.70 13.69
C ALA A 49 9.19 6.90 13.29
N ASN A 50 10.39 6.97 13.86
CA ASN A 50 11.36 8.06 13.66
C ASN A 50 10.85 9.45 14.09
N THR A 51 9.85 9.52 14.98
CA THR A 51 9.36 10.76 15.58
C THR A 51 9.03 10.54 17.06
N ASP A 52 8.89 11.64 17.81
CA ASP A 52 8.46 11.62 19.22
C ASP A 52 6.93 11.69 19.38
N HIS A 53 6.18 11.40 18.31
CA HIS A 53 4.72 11.44 18.34
C HIS A 53 4.17 10.12 18.89
N GLU A 54 3.73 10.17 20.15
CA GLU A 54 3.02 9.07 20.79
C GLU A 54 1.63 9.51 21.24
N TRP A 55 0.67 8.60 21.13
CA TRP A 55 -0.68 8.81 21.63
C TRP A 55 -1.32 7.49 22.06
N SER A 56 -2.42 7.58 22.79
CA SER A 56 -3.17 6.39 23.21
C SER A 56 -4.64 6.49 22.83
N VAL A 57 -5.24 5.34 22.57
CA VAL A 57 -6.63 5.22 22.14
C VAL A 57 -7.29 4.07 22.86
N GLU A 58 -8.51 4.29 23.33
CA GLU A 58 -9.32 3.27 23.98
C GLU A 58 -10.35 2.70 23.01
N ARG A 59 -10.42 1.37 22.95
CA ARG A 59 -11.35 0.67 22.07
C ARG A 59 -12.04 -0.48 22.77
N ARG A 60 -13.33 -0.64 22.51
CA ARG A 60 -14.13 -1.77 22.98
C ARG A 60 -13.99 -2.92 21.98
N TYR A 61 -14.10 -4.15 22.48
CA TYR A 61 -14.11 -5.35 21.64
C TYR A 61 -15.14 -5.29 20.49
N SER A 62 -16.30 -4.66 20.72
CA SER A 62 -17.34 -4.48 19.70
C SER A 62 -16.90 -3.59 18.52
N GLU A 63 -16.01 -2.62 18.74
CA GLU A 63 -15.50 -1.72 17.71
C GLU A 63 -14.53 -2.44 16.78
N PHE A 64 -13.62 -3.26 17.33
CA PHE A 64 -12.77 -4.14 16.53
C PHE A 64 -13.59 -5.07 15.62
N ARG A 65 -14.67 -5.67 16.16
CA ARG A 65 -15.57 -6.51 15.36
C ARG A 65 -16.28 -5.72 14.26
N LYS A 66 -16.71 -4.49 14.53
CA LYS A 66 -17.33 -3.61 13.52
C LYS A 66 -16.34 -3.32 12.40
N LEU A 67 -15.10 -2.95 12.76
CA LEU A 67 -14.03 -2.70 11.80
C LEU A 67 -13.74 -3.94 10.94
N LEU A 68 -13.55 -5.11 11.55
CA LEU A 68 -13.33 -6.35 10.80
C LEU A 68 -14.46 -6.63 9.80
N LYS A 69 -15.72 -6.43 10.18
CA LYS A 69 -16.87 -6.60 9.27
C LYS A 69 -16.81 -5.63 8.08
N VAL A 70 -16.46 -4.37 8.32
CA VAL A 70 -16.29 -3.36 7.26
C VAL A 70 -15.19 -3.78 6.30
N LEU A 71 -14.05 -4.23 6.82
CA LEU A 71 -12.92 -4.70 6.02
C LEU A 71 -13.29 -5.94 5.21
N GLN A 72 -13.91 -6.95 5.84
CA GLN A 72 -14.38 -8.15 5.13
C GLN A 72 -15.40 -7.81 4.03
N ALA A 73 -16.34 -6.88 4.29
CA ALA A 73 -17.28 -6.44 3.27
C ALA A 73 -16.58 -5.76 2.09
N PHE A 74 -15.57 -4.93 2.37
CA PHE A 74 -14.80 -4.25 1.33
C PHE A 74 -13.94 -5.22 0.50
N PHE A 75 -13.08 -6.00 1.18
CA PHE A 75 -12.09 -6.84 0.51
C PHE A 75 -12.68 -8.14 -0.05
N LEU A 76 -13.59 -8.79 0.68
CA LEU A 76 -14.15 -10.10 0.27
C LEU A 76 -15.38 -9.97 -0.61
N ARG A 77 -16.30 -9.02 -0.34
CA ARG A 77 -17.54 -8.88 -1.12
C ARG A 77 -17.43 -7.92 -2.30
N ARG A 78 -16.65 -6.84 -2.18
CA ARG A 78 -16.46 -5.85 -3.26
C ARG A 78 -15.20 -6.08 -4.12
N GLY A 79 -14.32 -6.99 -3.70
CA GLY A 79 -13.03 -7.25 -4.37
C GLY A 79 -12.86 -8.67 -4.90
N GLY A 80 -13.66 -9.66 -4.51
CA GLY A 80 -13.40 -11.09 -4.71
C GLY A 80 -13.34 -11.66 -6.14
N GLY A 81 -13.22 -10.85 -7.20
CA GLY A 81 -13.00 -11.36 -8.56
C GLY A 81 -13.23 -10.37 -9.72
N ALA A 82 -13.88 -9.24 -9.49
CA ALA A 82 -14.38 -8.38 -10.59
C ALA A 82 -13.66 -7.04 -10.80
N ARG A 83 -12.64 -6.68 -9.99
CA ARG A 83 -11.89 -5.42 -10.14
C ARG A 83 -10.38 -5.63 -9.98
N PRO A 84 -9.55 -4.91 -10.75
CA PRO A 84 -8.10 -4.91 -10.54
C PRO A 84 -7.79 -4.42 -9.12
N GLN A 85 -7.21 -5.29 -8.30
CA GLN A 85 -6.75 -4.99 -6.95
C GLN A 85 -5.27 -4.60 -6.99
N CYS A 86 -4.83 -3.67 -6.14
CA CYS A 86 -3.39 -3.48 -5.93
C CYS A 86 -2.81 -4.65 -5.11
N PHE A 87 -1.48 -4.80 -5.17
CA PHE A 87 -0.75 -5.79 -4.38
C PHE A 87 -1.13 -5.76 -2.88
N GLY A 88 -1.21 -4.57 -2.28
CA GLY A 88 -1.61 -4.43 -0.88
C GLY A 88 -3.02 -4.96 -0.58
N CYS A 89 -3.99 -4.72 -1.47
CA CYS A 89 -5.34 -5.26 -1.34
C CYS A 89 -5.37 -6.79 -1.47
N ALA A 90 -4.62 -7.35 -2.43
CA ALA A 90 -4.57 -8.79 -2.64
C ALA A 90 -3.96 -9.51 -1.44
N TRP A 91 -2.80 -9.03 -0.96
CA TRP A 91 -2.14 -9.54 0.24
C TRP A 91 -3.06 -9.47 1.47
N PHE A 92 -3.65 -8.30 1.72
CA PHE A 92 -4.50 -8.11 2.88
C PHE A 92 -5.79 -8.93 2.82
N THR A 93 -6.35 -9.11 1.62
CA THR A 93 -7.51 -9.99 1.40
C THR A 93 -7.17 -11.43 1.82
N GLN A 94 -5.99 -11.92 1.45
CA GLN A 94 -5.55 -13.26 1.85
C GLN A 94 -5.40 -13.37 3.36
N THR A 95 -4.76 -12.40 4.00
CA THR A 95 -4.63 -12.35 5.47
C THR A 95 -5.99 -12.30 6.17
N LEU A 96 -6.94 -11.53 5.64
CA LEU A 96 -8.29 -11.41 6.22
C LEU A 96 -9.15 -12.67 6.05
N ARG A 97 -8.92 -13.50 5.03
CA ARG A 97 -9.65 -14.77 4.85
C ARG A 97 -9.35 -15.75 5.97
N SER A 98 -8.10 -15.79 6.43
CA SER A 98 -7.65 -16.64 7.53
C SER A 98 -7.79 -16.00 8.91
N TYR A 99 -8.25 -14.75 8.98
CA TYR A 99 -8.32 -14.02 10.24
C TYR A 99 -9.73 -14.06 10.84
N TRP A 100 -9.84 -14.56 12.07
CA TRP A 100 -11.06 -14.59 12.86
C TRP A 100 -10.81 -14.00 14.24
N LEU A 101 -11.71 -13.13 14.68
CA LEU A 101 -11.73 -12.66 16.08
C LEU A 101 -12.40 -13.70 16.99
N PRO A 102 -12.08 -13.72 18.30
CA PRO A 102 -12.70 -14.63 19.26
C PRO A 102 -14.22 -14.53 19.24
N ARG A 103 -14.96 -15.57 19.61
CA ARG A 103 -16.43 -15.43 19.69
C ARG A 103 -16.84 -14.46 20.81
N ARG A 104 -18.05 -13.89 20.69
CA ARG A 104 -18.63 -13.12 21.79
C ARG A 104 -18.99 -14.07 22.92
N HIS A 105 -18.28 -13.97 24.03
CA HIS A 105 -18.73 -14.51 25.31
C HIS A 105 -19.75 -13.53 25.88
N LEU A 106 -21.04 -13.86 25.81
CA LEU A 106 -22.11 -12.97 26.30
C LEU A 106 -22.12 -12.92 27.84
N LEU A 107 -21.91 -14.06 28.48
CA LEU A 107 -21.98 -14.20 29.95
C LEU A 107 -20.60 -14.04 30.62
N CYS A 108 -19.52 -14.49 29.97
CA CYS A 108 -18.17 -14.45 30.52
C CYS A 108 -17.29 -13.34 29.91
N SER A 109 -17.88 -12.30 29.32
CA SER A 109 -17.13 -11.23 28.65
C SER A 109 -16.12 -10.51 29.54
N ARG A 110 -16.35 -10.52 30.87
CA ARG A 110 -15.55 -9.85 31.90
C ARG A 110 -14.55 -10.77 32.59
N SER A 111 -14.54 -12.07 32.28
CA SER A 111 -13.57 -12.97 32.91
C SER A 111 -12.16 -12.61 32.46
N THR A 112 -11.22 -12.66 33.40
CA THR A 112 -9.80 -12.36 33.15
C THR A 112 -9.22 -13.22 32.02
N SER A 113 -9.58 -14.50 32.00
CA SER A 113 -9.23 -15.44 30.92
C SER A 113 -9.71 -14.95 29.54
N VAL A 114 -10.99 -14.57 29.41
CA VAL A 114 -11.54 -14.09 28.13
C VAL A 114 -10.91 -12.75 27.72
N ILE A 115 -10.66 -11.86 28.69
CA ILE A 115 -10.00 -10.58 28.43
C ILE A 115 -8.58 -10.78 27.90
N ASN A 116 -7.80 -11.66 28.54
CA ASN A 116 -6.42 -11.94 28.16
C ASN A 116 -6.32 -12.67 26.81
N GLN A 117 -7.20 -13.64 26.54
CA GLN A 117 -7.27 -14.28 25.22
C GLN A 117 -7.57 -13.25 24.12
N ARG A 118 -8.59 -12.40 24.34
CA ARG A 118 -8.92 -11.32 23.41
C ARG A 118 -7.76 -10.37 23.22
N ARG A 119 -7.02 -10.03 24.28
CA ARG A 119 -5.88 -9.13 24.21
C ARG A 119 -4.84 -9.60 23.19
N ALA A 120 -4.46 -10.88 23.24
CA ALA A 120 -3.47 -11.43 22.31
C ALA A 120 -3.94 -11.37 20.85
N GLU A 121 -5.17 -11.78 20.59
CA GLU A 121 -5.71 -11.78 19.22
C GLU A 121 -5.95 -10.36 18.69
N LEU A 122 -6.50 -9.46 19.52
CA LEU A 122 -6.68 -8.05 19.16
C LEU A 122 -5.35 -7.35 18.90
N HIS A 123 -4.30 -7.72 19.64
CA HIS A 123 -2.96 -7.22 19.39
C HIS A 123 -2.48 -7.63 17.99
N GLN A 124 -2.61 -8.90 17.62
CA GLN A 124 -2.28 -9.35 16.26
C GLN A 124 -3.12 -8.63 15.19
N PHE A 125 -4.41 -8.41 15.47
CA PHE A 125 -5.28 -7.67 14.55
C PHE A 125 -4.74 -6.26 14.26
N VAL A 126 -4.38 -5.49 15.29
CA VAL A 126 -3.92 -4.11 15.09
C VAL A 126 -2.58 -4.04 14.37
N LEU A 127 -1.70 -5.03 14.57
CA LEU A 127 -0.46 -5.14 13.80
C LEU A 127 -0.74 -5.39 12.30
N ILE A 128 -1.68 -6.27 12.00
CA ILE A 128 -2.14 -6.54 10.62
C ILE A 128 -2.74 -5.27 9.99
N LEU A 129 -3.55 -4.51 10.75
CA LEU A 129 -4.11 -3.24 10.27
C LEU A 129 -3.03 -2.20 9.99
N ALA A 130 -2.07 -2.05 10.90
CA ALA A 130 -1.00 -1.06 10.79
C ALA A 130 -0.07 -1.38 9.62
N SER A 131 0.34 -2.64 9.45
CA SER A 131 1.18 -3.10 8.34
C SER A 131 0.52 -2.92 6.97
N HIS A 132 -0.80 -3.08 6.84
CA HIS A 132 -1.48 -2.76 5.59
C HIS A 132 -1.58 -1.25 5.35
N THR A 133 -1.98 -0.51 6.39
CA THR A 133 -2.42 0.89 6.24
C THR A 133 -1.26 1.87 6.23
N PHE A 134 -0.29 1.71 7.11
CA PHE A 134 0.81 2.65 7.32
C PHE A 134 2.16 2.15 6.78
N SER A 135 2.15 1.16 5.89
CA SER A 135 3.33 0.74 5.13
C SER A 135 3.49 1.53 3.83
N ALA A 136 4.70 1.47 3.27
CA ALA A 136 5.04 2.04 1.98
C ALA A 136 4.56 1.21 0.78
N VAL A 137 3.86 0.10 1.03
CA VAL A 137 3.23 -0.72 -0.03
C VAL A 137 2.24 0.14 -0.82
N PRO A 138 2.34 0.18 -2.16
CA PRO A 138 1.44 0.96 -3.03
C PRO A 138 -0.04 0.65 -2.80
N LYS A 139 -0.86 1.70 -2.78
CA LYS A 139 -2.30 1.62 -2.49
C LYS A 139 -3.10 2.02 -3.71
N CYS A 140 -4.11 1.23 -4.08
CA CYS A 140 -5.05 1.66 -5.12
C CYS A 140 -5.91 2.82 -4.60
N ILE A 141 -6.46 3.63 -5.52
CA ILE A 141 -7.40 4.71 -5.16
C ILE A 141 -8.53 4.21 -4.24
N SER A 142 -9.07 3.01 -4.51
CA SER A 142 -10.20 2.51 -3.73
C SER A 142 -9.83 2.25 -2.27
N CYS A 143 -8.69 1.60 -1.99
CA CYS A 143 -8.29 1.37 -0.61
C CYS A 143 -7.76 2.64 0.05
N ALA A 144 -7.06 3.50 -0.70
CA ALA A 144 -6.56 4.79 -0.22
C ALA A 144 -7.69 5.76 0.17
N LYS A 145 -8.80 5.80 -0.58
CA LYS A 145 -9.93 6.71 -0.29
C LYS A 145 -10.93 6.13 0.69
N THR A 146 -11.13 4.81 0.71
CA THR A 146 -12.17 4.18 1.53
C THR A 146 -11.62 3.56 2.80
N ILE A 147 -10.65 2.65 2.69
CA ILE A 147 -10.22 1.84 3.84
C ILE A 147 -9.21 2.57 4.71
N PHE A 148 -8.26 3.28 4.08
CA PHE A 148 -7.22 3.97 4.83
C PHE A 148 -7.79 4.97 5.85
N PRO A 149 -8.74 5.87 5.50
CA PRO A 149 -9.32 6.78 6.49
C PRO A 149 -10.04 6.05 7.61
N ILE A 150 -10.80 4.99 7.30
CA ILE A 150 -11.50 4.18 8.32
C ILE A 150 -10.52 3.58 9.34
N VAL A 151 -9.40 3.02 8.87
CA VAL A 151 -8.38 2.44 9.76
C VAL A 151 -7.61 3.54 10.50
N ARG A 152 -7.28 4.65 9.85
CA ARG A 152 -6.66 5.81 10.49
C ARG A 152 -7.52 6.34 11.63
N ASP A 153 -8.80 6.58 11.38
CA ASP A 153 -9.73 7.12 12.36
C ASP A 153 -9.93 6.13 13.52
N PHE A 154 -9.86 4.83 13.26
CA PHE A 154 -9.83 3.82 14.32
C PHE A 154 -8.64 4.01 15.28
N PHE A 155 -7.50 4.52 14.81
CA PHE A 155 -6.33 4.84 15.64
C PHE A 155 -6.25 6.31 16.08
N LEU A 156 -7.23 7.16 15.77
CA LEU A 156 -7.21 8.59 16.14
C LEU A 156 -8.43 9.05 16.93
N GLN A 157 -9.61 8.49 16.66
CA GLN A 157 -10.86 8.98 17.22
C GLN A 157 -10.87 8.81 18.75
N GLY A 158 -11.00 9.91 19.49
CA GLY A 158 -10.92 9.89 20.96
C GLY A 158 -9.52 9.56 21.48
N ALA A 159 -8.47 9.88 20.70
CA ALA A 159 -7.10 9.76 21.16
C ALA A 159 -6.83 10.69 22.35
N THR A 160 -6.12 10.16 23.34
CA THR A 160 -5.50 10.94 24.40
C THR A 160 -4.10 11.34 23.91
N LEU A 161 -3.90 12.65 23.74
CA LEU A 161 -2.70 13.24 23.17
C LEU A 161 -1.83 13.88 24.26
N PRO A 162 -0.50 13.87 24.12
CA PRO A 162 0.37 14.67 24.97
C PRO A 162 0.22 16.16 24.65
N ALA A 163 0.58 17.03 25.60
CA ALA A 163 0.33 18.48 25.52
C ALA A 163 0.98 19.16 24.30
N ASN A 164 2.04 18.57 23.76
CA ASN A 164 2.79 19.07 22.60
C ASN A 164 2.23 18.60 21.24
N LEU A 165 1.16 17.78 21.22
CA LEU A 165 0.64 17.17 20.01
C LEU A 165 -0.84 17.52 19.80
N SER A 166 -1.14 18.18 18.69
CA SER A 166 -2.52 18.47 18.31
C SER A 166 -3.11 17.36 17.43
N LEU A 167 -4.42 17.13 17.56
CA LEU A 167 -5.13 16.15 16.74
C LEU A 167 -5.06 16.51 15.25
N GLN A 168 -5.13 17.80 14.92
CA GLN A 168 -5.03 18.29 13.55
C GLN A 168 -3.66 17.98 12.93
N THR A 169 -2.57 18.15 13.70
CA THR A 169 -1.22 17.79 13.27
C THR A 169 -1.14 16.30 12.98
N LEU A 170 -1.66 15.44 13.86
CA LEU A 170 -1.69 14.00 13.63
C LEU A 170 -2.51 13.60 12.40
N GLU A 171 -3.69 14.19 12.19
CA GLU A 171 -4.51 13.91 11.01
C GLU A 171 -3.82 14.31 9.70
N GLN A 172 -3.05 15.40 9.70
CA GLN A 172 -2.26 15.84 8.57
C GLN A 172 -1.08 14.90 8.29
N THR A 173 -0.36 14.49 9.33
CA THR A 173 0.76 13.55 9.22
C THR A 173 0.29 12.16 8.80
N LEU A 174 -0.86 11.71 9.31
CA LEU A 174 -1.43 10.41 9.01
C LEU A 174 -2.27 10.40 7.72
N GLN A 175 -1.82 11.09 6.66
CA GLN A 175 -2.43 11.00 5.32
C GLN A 175 -1.73 9.95 4.45
N VAL A 176 -2.49 9.28 3.59
CA VAL A 176 -1.99 8.21 2.69
C VAL A 176 -0.70 8.61 1.97
N LYS A 177 -0.65 9.85 1.47
CA LYS A 177 0.47 10.41 0.69
C LYS A 177 1.81 10.43 1.43
N HIS A 178 1.80 10.38 2.76
CA HIS A 178 3.00 10.35 3.59
C HIS A 178 3.54 8.92 3.78
N PHE A 179 2.70 7.90 3.61
CA PHE A 179 3.11 6.51 3.75
C PHE A 179 3.39 5.86 2.41
N SER A 180 2.52 6.06 1.43
CA SER A 180 2.45 5.20 0.25
C SER A 180 2.04 5.97 -1.00
N PRO A 181 2.62 5.63 -2.16
CA PRO A 181 2.16 6.14 -3.43
C PRO A 181 0.75 5.58 -3.73
N VAL A 182 -0.13 6.45 -4.21
CA VAL A 182 -1.49 6.07 -4.59
C VAL A 182 -1.55 5.82 -6.09
N SER A 183 -1.74 4.55 -6.44
CA SER A 183 -1.82 4.09 -7.81
C SER A 183 -3.27 4.15 -8.29
N ASP A 184 -3.50 4.84 -9.41
CA ASP A 184 -4.78 4.80 -10.10
C ASP A 184 -4.72 3.79 -11.24
N PRO A 185 -5.34 2.60 -11.11
CA PRO A 185 -5.33 1.62 -12.19
C PRO A 185 -5.99 2.12 -13.47
N SER A 186 -6.83 3.17 -13.41
CA SER A 186 -7.44 3.80 -14.59
C SER A 186 -6.53 4.84 -15.28
N LYS A 187 -5.45 5.30 -14.62
CA LYS A 187 -4.50 6.27 -15.17
C LYS A 187 -3.08 5.73 -15.34
N SER A 188 -2.81 4.52 -14.85
CA SER A 188 -1.58 3.81 -15.13
C SER A 188 -1.58 3.36 -16.59
N GLN A 189 -0.89 4.09 -17.47
CA GLN A 189 -0.47 3.55 -18.76
C GLN A 189 0.54 2.44 -18.48
N ILE A 190 0.16 1.20 -18.80
CA ILE A 190 1.10 0.09 -18.85
C ILE A 190 1.89 0.26 -20.14
N GLU A 191 3.07 0.88 -20.08
CA GLU A 191 3.99 0.87 -21.22
C GLU A 191 4.72 -0.48 -21.27
N PHE A 192 4.48 -1.23 -22.35
CA PHE A 192 5.21 -2.46 -22.64
C PHE A 192 6.50 -2.11 -23.39
N ARG A 193 7.66 -2.26 -22.75
CA ARG A 193 8.96 -2.10 -23.43
C ARG A 193 9.60 -3.46 -23.64
N LYS A 194 9.72 -3.87 -24.90
CA LYS A 194 10.41 -5.10 -25.31
C LYS A 194 11.91 -4.85 -25.33
N ALA A 195 12.59 -5.04 -24.20
CA ALA A 195 14.05 -5.12 -24.16
C ALA A 195 14.44 -6.49 -23.59
N ARG A 196 14.93 -7.37 -24.48
CA ARG A 196 15.57 -8.67 -24.18
C ARG A 196 14.93 -9.44 -23.00
N SER A 197 13.76 -10.01 -23.27
CA SER A 197 13.03 -11.02 -22.47
C SER A 197 12.51 -10.63 -21.07
N VAL A 198 12.58 -9.36 -20.66
CA VAL A 198 11.97 -8.92 -19.39
C VAL A 198 10.77 -7.98 -19.65
N TRP A 199 9.57 -8.44 -19.30
CA TRP A 199 8.35 -7.63 -19.28
C TRP A 199 8.35 -6.74 -18.04
N LYS A 200 8.79 -5.48 -18.17
CA LYS A 200 8.83 -4.54 -17.04
C LYS A 200 7.59 -3.65 -17.02
N VAL A 201 6.69 -3.88 -16.08
CA VAL A 201 5.55 -2.99 -15.80
C VAL A 201 6.10 -1.72 -15.13
N LEU A 202 6.13 -0.61 -15.86
CA LEU A 202 6.46 0.71 -15.32
C LEU A 202 5.18 1.39 -14.84
N GLN A 203 4.84 1.20 -13.57
CA GLN A 203 3.82 2.02 -12.92
C GLN A 203 4.44 3.40 -12.63
N MET A 204 4.09 4.41 -13.43
CA MET A 204 4.52 5.79 -13.19
C MET A 204 3.79 6.33 -11.96
N GLU A 205 4.35 6.10 -10.78
CA GLU A 205 3.92 6.75 -9.55
C GLU A 205 4.61 8.11 -9.45
N LYS A 206 3.85 9.15 -9.11
CA LYS A 206 4.46 10.40 -8.63
C LYS A 206 5.30 10.04 -7.39
N PRO A 207 6.59 10.43 -7.33
CA PRO A 207 7.44 10.06 -6.21
C PRO A 207 6.84 10.53 -4.88
N VAL A 208 6.89 9.65 -3.88
CA VAL A 208 6.52 9.96 -2.50
C VAL A 208 7.37 11.15 -2.02
N TYR A 209 6.76 12.07 -1.27
CA TYR A 209 7.38 13.34 -0.86
C TYR A 209 8.76 13.17 -0.20
N SER A 210 9.02 12.04 0.47
CA SER A 210 10.31 11.73 1.09
C SER A 210 11.47 11.58 0.11
N LYS A 211 11.19 11.36 -1.19
CA LYS A 211 12.21 11.23 -2.25
C LYS A 211 12.12 12.32 -3.32
N LEU A 212 11.31 13.36 -3.13
CA LEU A 212 11.19 14.44 -4.11
C LEU A 212 12.52 15.16 -4.32
N SER A 213 13.28 15.41 -3.25
CA SER A 213 14.60 16.05 -3.33
C SER A 213 15.60 15.19 -4.11
N GLU A 214 15.67 13.90 -3.81
CA GLU A 214 16.52 12.93 -4.52
C GLU A 214 16.14 12.81 -6.00
N TYR A 215 14.84 12.76 -6.30
CA TYR A 215 14.35 12.67 -7.67
C TYR A 215 14.61 13.94 -8.48
N GLN A 216 14.44 15.13 -7.88
CA GLN A 216 14.77 16.41 -8.50
C GLN A 216 16.26 16.54 -8.78
N LEU A 217 17.13 16.10 -7.85
CA LEU A 217 18.57 16.05 -8.05
C LEU A 217 18.94 15.09 -9.20
N GLN A 218 18.30 13.93 -9.27
CA GLN A 218 18.55 12.93 -10.30
C GLN A 218 18.00 13.34 -11.68
N GLN A 219 16.94 14.16 -11.73
CA GLN A 219 16.46 14.79 -12.97
C GLN A 219 17.44 15.85 -13.48
N LYS A 220 17.93 16.74 -12.60
CA LYS A 220 18.93 17.75 -12.97
C LYS A 220 20.23 17.12 -13.50
N SER A 221 20.69 16.02 -12.89
CA SER A 221 21.90 15.34 -13.38
C SER A 221 21.69 14.70 -14.77
N ARG A 222 20.49 14.18 -15.05
CA ARG A 222 20.14 13.59 -16.36
C ARG A 222 19.95 14.62 -17.45
N GLU A 223 19.39 15.78 -17.12
CA GLU A 223 19.30 16.92 -18.04
C GLU A 223 20.69 17.45 -18.40
N GLN A 224 21.57 17.59 -17.41
CA GLN A 224 22.98 17.94 -17.65
C GLN A 224 23.69 16.91 -18.53
N GLN A 225 23.46 15.61 -18.34
CA GLN A 225 24.03 14.56 -19.18
C GLN A 225 23.46 14.54 -20.61
N ARG A 226 22.21 14.98 -20.83
CA ARG A 226 21.65 15.12 -22.19
C ARG A 226 22.22 16.30 -22.95
N VAL A 227 22.49 17.40 -22.26
CA VAL A 227 23.10 18.60 -22.86
C VAL A 227 24.55 18.35 -23.29
N VAL A 228 25.23 17.38 -22.67
CA VAL A 228 26.65 17.06 -22.96
C VAL A 228 26.82 16.04 -24.09
N ARG A 229 25.76 15.41 -24.62
CA ARG A 229 25.90 14.58 -25.83
C ARG A 229 25.93 15.46 -27.08
N PRO A 230 27.04 15.49 -27.84
CA PRO A 230 27.04 16.14 -29.15
C PRO A 230 26.02 15.44 -30.06
N PRO A 231 25.38 16.16 -30.99
CA PRO A 231 24.58 15.52 -32.03
C PRO A 231 25.48 14.57 -32.83
N VAL A 232 25.06 13.31 -32.94
CA VAL A 232 25.69 12.34 -33.85
C VAL A 232 25.44 12.85 -35.28
N PRO A 233 26.47 13.01 -36.12
CA PRO A 233 26.26 13.35 -37.52
C PRO A 233 25.37 12.30 -38.19
N LEU A 234 24.34 12.75 -38.93
CA LEU A 234 23.67 11.90 -39.89
C LEU A 234 24.68 11.59 -40.99
N GLU A 235 25.15 10.34 -41.05
CA GLU A 235 25.86 9.83 -42.22
C GLU A 235 24.84 9.63 -43.35
N ASP A 236 24.86 10.54 -44.34
CA ASP A 236 24.23 10.35 -45.64
C ASP A 236 24.95 9.24 -46.40
N GLY A 237 24.27 8.11 -46.65
CA GLY A 237 24.97 6.96 -47.23
C GLY A 237 24.10 5.85 -47.80
N TRP A 238 23.11 6.18 -48.65
CA TRP A 238 22.57 5.22 -49.62
C TRP A 238 22.15 5.94 -50.93
N ARG A 239 23.12 6.19 -51.81
CA ARG A 239 22.84 6.33 -53.26
C ARG A 239 22.79 4.92 -53.83
N MET A 240 21.60 4.49 -54.25
CA MET A 240 21.44 3.36 -55.14
C MET A 240 21.66 3.86 -56.56
N ASP A 241 22.76 3.43 -57.20
CA ASP A 241 22.99 3.63 -58.62
C ASP A 241 22.04 2.71 -59.41
N LEU A 242 21.07 3.32 -60.09
CA LEU A 242 20.28 2.65 -61.13
C LEU A 242 21.14 2.55 -62.39
N VAL A 243 21.79 1.40 -62.58
CA VAL A 243 22.42 1.05 -63.85
C VAL A 243 21.31 0.69 -64.84
N ALA A 244 21.14 1.54 -65.85
CA ALA A 244 20.37 1.23 -67.05
C ALA A 244 21.08 0.11 -67.83
N ALA A 245 20.37 -0.97 -68.11
CA ALA A 245 20.77 -1.98 -69.08
C ALA A 245 19.88 -1.83 -70.31
N ASP A 246 20.50 -1.44 -71.42
CA ASP A 246 19.88 -1.33 -72.74
C ASP A 246 19.45 -2.69 -73.31
N VAL A 247 18.26 -2.67 -73.88
CA VAL A 247 17.80 -3.26 -75.15
C VAL A 247 18.71 -4.30 -75.81
N VAL A 248 18.19 -5.53 -75.96
CA VAL A 248 18.41 -6.33 -77.18
C VAL A 248 17.06 -6.84 -77.69
N SER A 249 16.72 -6.39 -78.89
CA SER A 249 15.66 -6.90 -79.75
C SER A 249 16.19 -8.11 -80.51
N CYS A 250 15.36 -9.14 -80.74
CA CYS A 250 15.40 -9.94 -81.97
C CYS A 250 14.05 -10.61 -82.20
N GLU A 251 13.59 -10.46 -83.44
CA GLU A 251 12.36 -10.93 -84.05
C GLU A 251 12.32 -12.45 -84.24
N ALA A 252 11.10 -12.99 -84.20
CA ALA A 252 10.46 -13.96 -85.11
C ALA A 252 9.60 -14.98 -84.35
#